data_AF-A0A8T3XK16-F1
#
_entry.id   AF-A0A8T3XK16-F1
#
_cell.length_a   1.000
_cell.length_b   1.000
_cell.length_c   1.000
_cell.angle_alpha   90.00
_cell.angle_beta   90.00
_cell.angle_gamma   90.00
#
_symmetry.space_group_name_H-M   'P 1'
#
loop_
_entity.id
_entity.type
_entity.pdbx_description
1 polymer ?
#
loop_
_entity_poly.entity_id
_entity_poly.type
_entity_poly.pdbx_seq_one_letter_code
_entity_poly.pdbx_strand_id
1 'polypeptide(L)'
;MKIHQQFDLNLNALNPKGFHDIPRAINEVPVLVERMINELLEKGYIVIESSAKFMGVPQSITIIKDFTGPFVTQFSLKTKEDFKAVSRALGIERLFE
;
A
#
# COMPACT_ATOMS: atom_id res chain seq x y z
N MET A 1 -11.91 18.99 -0.06
CA MET A 1 -11.02 18.56 1.04
C MET A 1 -10.19 17.38 0.56
N LYS A 2 -8.97 17.18 1.07
CA LYS A 2 -8.15 16.02 0.72
C LYS A 2 -8.01 15.12 1.93
N ILE A 3 -8.23 13.82 1.76
CA ILE A 3 -7.95 12.83 2.79
C ILE A 3 -6.62 12.20 2.45
N HIS A 4 -5.69 12.23 3.40
CA HIS A 4 -4.36 11.66 3.29
C HIS A 4 -4.29 10.47 4.25
N GLN A 5 -3.93 9.30 3.74
CA GLN A 5 -3.66 8.12 4.57
C GLN A 5 -2.30 7.56 4.21
N GLN A 6 -1.41 7.55 5.19
CA GLN A 6 -0.11 6.89 5.10
C GLN A 6 -0.23 5.48 5.68
N PHE A 7 0.38 4.53 4.97
CA PHE A 7 0.57 3.17 5.43
C PHE A 7 2.07 2.87 5.44
N ASP A 8 2.56 2.41 6.58
CA ASP A 8 3.97 2.14 6.79
C ASP A 8 4.27 0.67 6.56
N LEU A 9 5.45 0.40 6.01
CA LEU A 9 5.89 -0.95 5.71
C LEU A 9 6.07 -1.75 6.99
N ASN A 10 5.32 -2.84 7.13
CA ASN A 10 5.50 -3.78 8.22
C ASN A 10 6.74 -4.64 7.95
N LEU A 11 7.87 -4.26 8.56
CA LEU A 11 9.13 -4.99 8.43
C LEU A 11 9.03 -6.45 8.88
N ASN A 12 8.09 -6.80 9.77
CA ASN A 12 7.87 -8.19 10.17
C ASN A 12 7.26 -9.03 9.05
N ALA A 13 6.51 -8.41 8.13
CA ALA A 13 5.94 -9.09 6.97
C ALA A 13 6.98 -9.32 5.86
N LEU A 14 8.04 -8.51 5.83
CA LEU A 14 9.14 -8.62 4.87
C LEU A 14 10.35 -9.36 5.38
N ASN A 15 10.44 -9.68 6.67
CA ASN A 15 11.60 -10.34 7.23
C ASN A 15 11.62 -11.82 6.78
N PRO A 16 12.52 -12.21 5.85
CA PRO A 16 12.56 -13.59 5.36
C PRO A 16 12.97 -14.50 6.52
N LYS A 17 12.14 -15.50 6.84
CA LYS A 17 12.44 -16.44 7.93
C LYS A 17 13.49 -17.49 7.52
N GLY A 18 13.76 -17.62 6.22
CA GLY A 18 14.83 -18.45 5.67
C GLY A 18 15.32 -17.99 4.31
N PHE A 19 16.46 -18.55 3.86
CA PHE A 19 17.10 -18.21 2.58
C PHE A 19 16.20 -18.40 1.34
N HIS A 20 15.22 -19.30 1.43
CA HIS A 20 14.27 -19.58 0.34
C HIS A 20 13.21 -18.49 0.16
N ASP A 21 12.99 -17.61 1.14
CA ASP A 21 12.01 -16.52 1.07
C ASP A 21 12.62 -15.25 0.45
N ILE A 22 13.95 -15.16 0.38
CA ILE A 22 14.71 -14.01 -0.12
C ILE A 22 14.41 -13.75 -1.61
N PRO A 23 14.40 -14.75 -2.52
CA PRO A 23 14.08 -14.51 -3.93
C PRO A 23 12.67 -13.97 -4.13
N ARG A 24 11.71 -14.40 -3.30
CA ARG A 24 10.33 -13.92 -3.32
C ARG A 24 10.23 -12.48 -2.84
N ALA A 25 10.86 -12.17 -1.71
CA ALA A 25 10.87 -10.83 -1.13
C ALA A 25 11.51 -9.78 -2.06
N ILE A 26 12.53 -10.16 -2.83
CA ILE A 26 13.26 -9.25 -3.72
C ILE A 26 12.62 -9.13 -5.11
N ASN A 27 12.05 -10.21 -5.66
CA ASN A 27 11.60 -10.20 -7.06
C ASN A 27 10.08 -10.12 -7.21
N GLU A 28 9.31 -10.81 -6.36
CA GLU A 28 7.84 -10.90 -6.49
C GLU A 28 7.14 -9.75 -5.77
N VAL A 29 7.55 -9.47 -4.53
CA VAL A 29 6.88 -8.47 -3.68
C VAL A 29 6.92 -7.07 -4.28
N PRO A 30 8.04 -6.55 -4.81
CA PRO A 30 8.04 -5.23 -5.43
C PRO A 30 7.08 -5.11 -6.62
N VAL A 31 6.97 -6.16 -7.44
CA VAL A 31 6.04 -6.19 -8.59
C VAL A 31 4.58 -6.18 -8.12
N LEU A 32 4.27 -6.91 -7.04
CA LEU A 32 2.93 -6.88 -6.43
C LEU A 32 2.60 -5.51 -5.85
N VAL A 33 3.58 -4.81 -5.27
CA VAL A 33 3.39 -3.44 -4.76
C VAL A 33 3.17 -2.46 -5.91
N GLU A 34 3.94 -2.56 -6.99
CA GLU A 34 3.72 -1.73 -8.18
C GLU A 34 2.32 -1.96 -8.78
N ARG A 35 1.86 -3.22 -8.83
CA ARG A 35 0.50 -3.56 -9.26
C ARG A 35 -0.56 -2.97 -8.33
N MET A 36 -0.37 -3.03 -7.02
CA MET A 36 -1.26 -2.40 -6.04
C MET A 36 -1.39 -0.90 -6.28
N ILE A 37 -0.26 -0.23 -6.52
CA ILE A 37 -0.22 1.21 -6.80
C ILE A 37 -1.00 1.52 -8.07
N ASN A 38 -0.79 0.77 -9.15
CA ASN A 38 -1.52 0.94 -10.41
C ASN A 38 -3.04 0.77 -10.22
N GLU A 39 -3.48 -0.25 -9.47
CA GLU A 39 -4.91 -0.46 -9.19
C GLU A 39 -5.52 0.68 -8.34
N LEU A 40 -4.74 1.29 -7.43
CA LEU A 40 -5.17 2.46 -6.66
C LEU A 40 -5.27 3.71 -7.56
N LEU A 41 -4.31 3.91 -8.46
CA LEU A 41 -4.35 5.00 -9.45
C LEU A 41 -5.57 4.87 -10.37
N GLU A 42 -5.89 3.67 -10.86
CA GLU A 42 -7.10 3.40 -11.67
C GLU A 42 -8.39 3.70 -10.92
N LYS A 43 -8.42 3.51 -9.59
CA LYS A 43 -9.54 3.87 -8.70
C LYS A 43 -9.60 5.38 -8.38
N GLY A 44 -8.73 6.19 -9.00
CA GLY A 44 -8.68 7.64 -8.86
C GLY A 44 -8.05 8.11 -7.56
N TYR A 45 -7.22 7.29 -6.92
CA TYR A 45 -6.36 7.74 -5.83
C TYR A 45 -5.09 8.38 -6.40
N ILE A 46 -4.58 9.39 -5.70
CA ILE A 46 -3.20 9.84 -5.88
C ILE A 46 -2.35 9.00 -4.92
N VAL A 47 -1.26 8.43 -5.42
CA VAL A 47 -0.36 7.61 -4.62
C VAL A 47 1.00 8.30 -4.55
N ILE A 48 1.55 8.44 -3.35
CA ILE A 48 2.88 8.97 -3.08
C ILE A 48 3.67 7.88 -2.38
N GLU A 49 4.74 7.43 -3.03
CA GLU A 49 5.67 6.45 -2.47
C GLU A 49 6.80 7.14 -1.70
N SER A 50 7.24 6.52 -0.61
CA SER A 50 8.50 6.91 0.03
C SER A 50 9.69 6.65 -0.90
N SER A 51 10.62 7.61 -0.94
CA SER A 51 11.90 7.45 -1.64
C SER A 51 12.81 6.41 -0.95
N ALA A 52 12.63 6.20 0.35
CA ALA A 52 13.31 5.15 1.08
C ALA A 52 12.66 3.80 0.76
N LYS A 53 13.48 2.83 0.32
CA LYS A 53 13.03 1.49 -0.05
C LYS A 53 13.76 0.42 0.76
N PHE A 54 13.05 -0.65 1.10
CA PHE A 54 13.61 -1.87 1.68
C PHE A 54 13.34 -3.03 0.73
N MET A 55 14.40 -3.69 0.24
CA MET A 55 14.31 -4.79 -0.75
C MET A 55 13.47 -4.43 -2.00
N GLY A 56 13.54 -3.17 -2.45
CA GLY A 56 12.78 -2.68 -3.61
C GLY A 56 11.36 -2.20 -3.30
N VAL A 57 10.86 -2.43 -2.08
CA VAL A 57 9.53 -1.98 -1.62
C VAL A 57 9.63 -0.62 -0.91
N PRO A 58 8.77 0.37 -1.22
CA PRO A 58 8.73 1.64 -0.49
C PRO A 58 8.48 1.43 1.01
N GLN A 59 9.19 2.18 1.86
CA GLN A 59 9.02 2.12 3.31
C GLN A 59 7.66 2.65 3.79
N SER A 60 7.01 3.46 2.98
CA SER A 60 5.62 3.87 3.21
C SER A 60 4.95 4.25 1.90
N ILE A 61 3.63 4.14 1.89
CA ILE A 61 2.78 4.56 0.78
C ILE A 61 1.70 5.47 1.35
N THR A 62 1.63 6.68 0.82
CA THR A 62 0.55 7.62 1.13
C THR A 62 -0.45 7.66 -0.01
N ILE A 63 -1.71 7.35 0.28
CA ILE A 63 -2.81 7.53 -0.67
C ILE A 63 -3.59 8.79 -0.34
N ILE A 64 -3.98 9.52 -1.38
CA ILE A 64 -4.71 10.78 -1.28
C ILE A 64 -5.94 10.70 -2.18
N LYS A 65 -7.10 11.12 -1.67
CA LYS A 65 -8.32 11.25 -2.47
C LYS A 65 -8.97 12.61 -2.25
N ASP A 66 -9.28 13.27 -3.35
CA ASP A 66 -10.04 14.52 -3.34
C ASP A 66 -11.52 14.22 -3.04
N PHE A 67 -12.08 14.98 -2.10
CA PHE A 67 -13.44 14.79 -1.63
C PHE A 67 -14.24 16.10 -1.61
N THR A 68 -15.49 16.01 -2.06
CA THR A 68 -16.42 17.14 -2.28
C THR A 68 -17.71 17.06 -1.44
N GLY A 69 -17.84 16.12 -0.50
CA GLY A 69 -19.04 15.96 0.33
C GLY A 69 -18.86 16.28 1.83
N PRO A 70 -19.95 16.19 2.63
CA PRO A 70 -19.93 16.55 4.06
C PRO A 70 -19.47 15.44 5.04
N PHE A 71 -19.34 14.17 4.63
CA PHE A 71 -19.14 13.03 5.55
C PHE A 71 -17.69 12.50 5.68
N VAL A 72 -16.73 13.37 5.95
CA VAL A 72 -15.27 13.07 5.94
C VAL A 72 -14.86 11.79 6.72
N THR A 73 -15.46 11.52 7.88
CA THR A 73 -15.10 10.37 8.74
C THR A 73 -15.44 9.02 8.10
N GLN A 74 -16.58 8.91 7.41
CA GLN A 74 -16.97 7.68 6.69
C GLN A 74 -16.04 7.43 5.49
N PHE A 75 -15.51 8.49 4.87
CA PHE A 75 -14.59 8.36 3.74
C PHE A 75 -13.16 7.99 4.13
N SER A 76 -12.70 8.41 5.31
CA SER A 76 -11.44 7.91 5.87
C SER A 76 -11.50 6.39 6.07
N LEU A 77 -12.60 5.88 6.65
CA LEU A 77 -12.80 4.44 6.78
C LEU A 77 -12.81 3.73 5.42
N LYS A 78 -13.55 4.28 4.45
CA LYS A 78 -13.62 3.73 3.09
C LYS A 78 -12.25 3.72 2.37
N THR A 79 -11.44 4.76 2.52
CA THR A 79 -10.10 4.84 1.90
C THR A 79 -9.18 3.74 2.45
N LYS A 80 -9.27 3.47 3.76
CA LYS A 80 -8.53 2.38 4.41
C LYS A 80 -9.04 1.00 3.97
N GLU A 81 -10.35 0.85 3.82
CA GLU A 81 -10.97 -0.38 3.33
C GLU A 81 -10.58 -0.68 1.88
N ASP A 82 -10.60 0.33 1.01
CA ASP A 82 -10.19 0.20 -0.39
C ASP A 82 -8.73 -0.24 -0.50
N PHE A 83 -7.83 0.39 0.26
CA PHE A 83 -6.41 -0.01 0.32
C PHE A 83 -6.26 -1.46 0.79
N LYS A 84 -6.96 -1.85 1.86
CA LYS A 84 -6.96 -3.23 2.37
C LYS A 84 -7.55 -4.23 1.38
N ALA A 85 -8.55 -3.84 0.60
CA ALA A 85 -9.18 -4.70 -0.39
C ALA A 85 -8.23 -4.99 -1.56
N VAL A 86 -7.56 -3.96 -2.08
CA VAL A 86 -6.57 -4.10 -3.17
C VAL A 86 -5.36 -4.92 -2.71
N SER A 87 -4.78 -4.57 -1.55
CA SER A 87 -3.64 -5.32 -1.00
C SER A 87 -3.98 -6.78 -0.70
N ARG A 88 -5.19 -7.09 -0.23
CA ARG A 88 -5.67 -8.47 -0.02
C ARG A 88 -5.85 -9.25 -1.32
N ALA A 89 -6.37 -8.62 -2.37
CA ALA A 89 -6.51 -9.27 -3.68
C ALA A 89 -5.15 -9.70 -4.25
N LEU A 90 -4.08 -9.00 -3.88
CA LEU A 90 -2.70 -9.28 -4.26
C LEU A 90 -1.93 -10.13 -3.22
N GLY A 91 -2.57 -10.53 -2.12
CA GLY A 91 -1.97 -11.35 -1.06
C GLY A 91 -0.90 -10.64 -0.22
N ILE A 92 -0.90 -9.30 -0.21
CA ILE A 92 0.08 -8.45 0.50
C ILE A 92 -0.57 -7.59 1.59
N GLU A 93 -1.76 -7.95 2.12
CA GLU A 93 -2.49 -7.08 3.06
C GLU A 93 -1.78 -6.81 4.40
N ARG A 94 -0.78 -7.64 4.74
CA ARG A 94 0.02 -7.48 5.96
C ARG A 94 1.30 -6.69 5.72
N LEU A 95 1.57 -6.31 4.47
CA LEU A 95 2.80 -5.63 4.09
C LEU A 95 2.82 -4.17 4.56
N PHE A 96 1.67 -3.52 4.63
CA PHE A 96 1.53 -2.13 5.04
C PHE A 96 0.46 -1.98 6.12
N GLU A 97 0.72 -1.19 7.16
CA GLU A 97 -0.18 -0.95 8.31
C GLU A 97 -0.51 0.52 8.56
#